data_AF-A0A957TJC5-F1
#
_entry.id   AF-A0A957TJC5-F1
#
_cell.length_a   1.000
_cell.length_b   1.000
_cell.length_c   1.000
_cell.angle_alpha   90.00
_cell.angle_beta   90.00
_cell.angle_gamma   90.00
#
_symmetry.space_group_name_H-M   'P 1'
#
loop_
_entity.id
_entity.type
_entity.pdbx_description
1 polymer ?
#
loop_
_entity_poly.entity_id
_entity_poly.type
_entity_poly.pdbx_seq_one_letter_code
_entity_poly.pdbx_strand_id
1 'polypeptide(L)'
;MLQGEIDYKVFGSDRLSNQFAVAVLEVNNSNNEARLAAGAAHGLSEGTRFAVYPVGTTDFGDGNDRPQLELTRVQDVQSWATVVEGDINDIEAGAQAVMLNTTDVKLQRDVRVEIDDAALKATVEQAITEHGQGFVTLATGAVDEYVIQVNDGAFVIADTAGAPLPKLRPPLRIDADDAIAQLVKRLVHLVKYQNVLMLDMPDPAARTKLQVDLETPHAIVRPGDQVKLKITNTQEPNPSDINDPARVLNVAVFVLSSDWSVSQVFPQSTPFEPVDPAKSIDLDFEAYLPEGETESHDTFKIFATRDATDFRWLELSALDEPPIERASMRDAITNPLEQLLASVTGANTNMRAVKLTKASTQQASWATAKVEMVVKV
;
A
#
# COMPACT_ATOMS: atom_id res chain seq x y z
N MET A 1 25.99 -47.70 -2.33
CA MET A 1 26.67 -46.39 -2.32
C MET A 1 26.58 -45.79 -3.70
N LEU A 2 25.76 -44.75 -3.83
CA LEU A 2 25.74 -43.68 -4.83
C LEU A 2 24.43 -42.92 -4.56
N GLN A 3 24.51 -41.77 -3.89
CA GLN A 3 23.42 -40.80 -3.78
C GLN A 3 24.07 -39.44 -3.93
N GLY A 4 23.88 -38.83 -5.11
CA GLY A 4 24.28 -37.47 -5.39
C GLY A 4 23.21 -36.50 -4.88
N GLU A 5 23.67 -35.38 -4.35
CA GLU A 5 22.90 -34.15 -4.16
C GLU A 5 22.30 -33.73 -5.52
N ILE A 6 21.00 -33.46 -5.55
CA ILE A 6 20.31 -32.95 -6.72
C ILE A 6 20.27 -31.43 -6.57
N ASP A 7 21.33 -30.83 -7.10
CA ASP A 7 21.56 -29.41 -7.31
C ASP A 7 20.51 -28.77 -8.24
N TYR A 8 20.03 -27.61 -7.79
CA TYR A 8 19.71 -26.37 -8.52
C TYR A 8 19.00 -26.38 -9.89
N LYS A 9 17.99 -25.50 -10.00
CA LYS A 9 17.84 -24.63 -11.17
C LYS A 9 18.69 -23.37 -10.96
N VAL A 10 19.87 -23.38 -11.57
CA VAL A 10 20.78 -22.23 -11.73
C VAL A 10 20.32 -21.39 -12.93
N PHE A 11 20.57 -20.08 -12.88
CA PHE A 11 20.55 -19.08 -13.97
C PHE A 11 19.26 -18.27 -14.18
N GLY A 12 19.05 -17.31 -13.29
CA GLY A 12 18.43 -16.02 -13.57
C GLY A 12 18.94 -15.03 -12.52
N SER A 13 19.60 -13.94 -12.94
CA SER A 13 19.95 -12.81 -12.05
C SER A 13 18.77 -11.83 -11.90
N ASP A 14 17.63 -12.16 -12.50
CA ASP A 14 16.45 -11.33 -12.49
C ASP A 14 15.72 -11.51 -11.16
N ARG A 15 15.80 -10.42 -10.39
CA ARG A 15 15.16 -10.27 -9.09
C ARG A 15 13.66 -10.11 -9.33
N LEU A 16 12.87 -10.93 -8.65
CA LEU A 16 11.41 -11.01 -8.82
C LEU A 16 10.78 -9.77 -8.17
N SER A 17 10.23 -8.87 -8.98
CA SER A 17 9.45 -7.74 -8.47
C SER A 17 8.07 -8.23 -8.03
N ASN A 18 7.84 -8.35 -6.73
CA ASN A 18 6.50 -8.56 -6.21
C ASN A 18 5.77 -7.21 -6.30
N GLN A 19 4.91 -7.04 -7.30
CA GLN A 19 4.09 -5.84 -7.43
C GLN A 19 2.93 -5.91 -6.43
N PHE A 20 2.47 -4.75 -5.95
CA PHE A 20 1.38 -4.63 -5.00
C PHE A 20 0.08 -5.17 -5.60
N ALA A 21 -0.18 -6.45 -5.35
CA ALA A 21 -1.33 -7.17 -5.88
C ALA A 21 -2.41 -7.34 -4.81
N VAL A 22 -3.65 -7.17 -5.23
CA VAL A 22 -4.85 -7.41 -4.42
C VAL A 22 -5.45 -8.75 -4.84
N ALA A 23 -5.93 -9.54 -3.88
CA ALA A 23 -6.59 -10.81 -4.20
C ALA A 23 -7.98 -10.57 -4.83
N VAL A 24 -8.28 -11.35 -5.88
CA VAL A 24 -9.65 -11.52 -6.37
C VAL A 24 -10.40 -12.45 -5.43
N LEU A 25 -11.43 -11.95 -4.73
CA LEU A 25 -12.22 -12.72 -3.78
C LEU A 25 -13.25 -13.61 -4.46
N GLU A 26 -13.87 -13.09 -5.51
CA GLU A 26 -15.02 -13.72 -6.16
C GLU A 26 -15.15 -13.22 -7.60
N VAL A 27 -15.64 -14.10 -8.48
CA VAL A 27 -15.87 -13.83 -9.89
C VAL A 27 -17.32 -14.16 -10.22
N ASN A 28 -18.05 -13.20 -10.78
CA ASN A 28 -19.44 -13.34 -11.20
C ASN A 28 -19.54 -13.24 -12.73
N ASN A 29 -19.46 -14.39 -13.38
CA ASN A 29 -19.51 -14.50 -14.84
C ASN A 29 -20.85 -14.04 -15.44
N SER A 30 -21.95 -14.08 -14.66
CA SER A 30 -23.27 -13.66 -15.16
C SER A 30 -23.38 -12.13 -15.31
N ASN A 31 -22.66 -11.39 -14.46
CA ASN A 31 -22.68 -9.93 -14.46
C ASN A 31 -21.38 -9.33 -15.02
N ASN A 32 -20.40 -10.15 -15.42
CA ASN A 32 -19.08 -9.72 -15.86
C ASN A 32 -18.34 -8.88 -14.78
N GLU A 33 -18.52 -9.26 -13.52
CA GLU A 33 -18.00 -8.55 -12.35
C GLU A 33 -17.05 -9.43 -11.54
N ALA A 34 -16.02 -8.84 -10.97
CA ALA A 34 -15.15 -9.45 -9.98
C ALA A 34 -15.13 -8.62 -8.69
N ARG A 35 -15.02 -9.28 -7.54
CA ARG A 35 -14.87 -8.64 -6.23
C ARG A 35 -13.41 -8.71 -5.80
N LEU A 36 -12.81 -7.56 -5.46
CA LEU A 36 -11.43 -7.44 -5.01
C LEU A 36 -11.35 -7.23 -3.49
N ALA A 37 -10.28 -7.72 -2.89
CA ALA A 37 -9.94 -7.60 -1.47
C ALA A 37 -9.32 -6.24 -1.10
N ALA A 38 -9.75 -5.15 -1.74
CA ALA A 38 -9.31 -3.80 -1.42
C ALA A 38 -10.43 -2.79 -1.67
N GLY A 39 -10.37 -1.64 -1.02
CA GLY A 39 -11.43 -0.64 -1.03
C GLY A 39 -10.95 0.77 -0.64
N ALA A 40 -11.86 1.63 -0.18
CA ALA A 40 -11.55 3.01 0.18
C ALA A 40 -10.51 3.14 1.30
N ALA A 41 -10.47 2.20 2.25
CA ALA A 41 -9.46 2.13 3.32
C ALA A 41 -8.05 1.88 2.78
N HIS A 42 -7.96 1.35 1.56
CA HIS A 42 -6.72 1.15 0.84
C HIS A 42 -6.37 2.40 0.01
N GLY A 43 -7.31 3.33 -0.18
CA GLY A 43 -7.15 4.49 -1.05
C GLY A 43 -7.62 4.23 -2.47
N LEU A 44 -8.54 3.29 -2.68
CA LEU A 44 -9.13 3.04 -4.00
C LEU A 44 -10.35 3.92 -4.27
N SER A 45 -10.57 4.26 -5.54
CA SER A 45 -11.76 4.95 -6.04
C SER A 45 -12.36 4.24 -7.25
N GLU A 46 -13.61 4.56 -7.56
CA GLU A 46 -14.21 4.19 -8.84
C GLU A 46 -13.35 4.71 -10.00
N GLY A 47 -13.26 3.93 -11.08
CA GLY A 47 -12.43 4.21 -12.25
C GLY A 47 -10.97 3.75 -12.14
N THR A 48 -10.53 3.24 -10.99
CA THR A 48 -9.19 2.63 -10.85
C THR A 48 -9.11 1.32 -11.64
N ARG A 49 -7.99 1.08 -12.34
CA ARG A 49 -7.81 -0.12 -13.18
C ARG A 49 -6.75 -1.07 -12.65
N PHE A 50 -6.99 -2.36 -12.86
CA PHE A 50 -6.12 -3.45 -12.47
C PHE A 50 -5.89 -4.44 -13.62
N ALA A 51 -4.67 -4.93 -13.79
CA ALA A 51 -4.38 -6.12 -14.58
C ALA A 51 -4.48 -7.35 -13.68
N VAL A 52 -5.13 -8.40 -14.15
CA VAL A 52 -5.33 -9.64 -13.38
C VAL A 52 -4.40 -10.74 -13.87
N TYR A 53 -3.67 -11.31 -12.93
CA TYR A 53 -2.70 -12.37 -13.15
C TYR A 53 -3.20 -13.67 -12.50
N PRO A 54 -3.09 -14.81 -13.21
CA PRO A 54 -3.47 -16.11 -12.66
C PRO A 54 -2.72 -16.48 -11.39
N VAL A 55 -3.27 -17.42 -10.62
CA VAL A 55 -2.63 -17.89 -9.40
C VAL A 55 -1.26 -18.50 -9.72
N GLY A 56 -0.24 -18.11 -8.95
CA GLY A 56 1.12 -18.61 -9.13
C GLY A 56 1.94 -17.88 -10.21
N THR A 57 1.42 -16.79 -10.76
CA THR A 57 2.22 -15.88 -11.58
C THR A 57 3.33 -15.26 -10.74
N THR A 58 4.55 -15.27 -11.27
CA THR A 58 5.74 -14.72 -10.61
C THR A 58 6.33 -13.51 -11.36
N ASP A 59 5.82 -13.21 -12.55
CA ASP A 59 6.26 -12.09 -13.38
C ASP A 59 5.06 -11.20 -13.76
N PHE A 60 5.15 -9.94 -13.37
CA PHE A 60 4.12 -8.91 -13.54
C PHE A 60 4.55 -7.82 -14.54
N GLY A 61 5.61 -8.04 -15.34
CA GLY A 61 6.23 -7.03 -16.19
C GLY A 61 5.34 -6.44 -17.28
N ASP A 62 4.42 -7.22 -17.85
CA ASP A 62 3.56 -6.79 -18.96
C ASP A 62 2.07 -7.01 -18.64
N GLY A 63 1.40 -5.95 -18.18
CA GLY A 63 -0.03 -5.97 -17.82
C GLY A 63 -0.99 -5.82 -19.00
N ASN A 64 -0.51 -5.44 -20.19
CA ASN A 64 -1.36 -5.13 -21.34
C ASN A 64 -1.99 -6.36 -22.02
N ASP A 65 -1.39 -7.54 -21.87
CA ASP A 65 -1.91 -8.80 -22.42
C ASP A 65 -2.77 -9.58 -21.39
N ARG A 66 -3.17 -8.91 -20.30
CA ARG A 66 -3.93 -9.51 -19.19
C ARG A 66 -5.36 -8.97 -19.14
N PRO A 67 -6.33 -9.75 -18.64
CA PRO A 67 -7.65 -9.22 -18.35
C PRO A 67 -7.55 -8.00 -17.43
N GLN A 68 -8.24 -6.92 -17.80
CA GLN A 68 -8.25 -5.68 -17.02
C GLN A 68 -9.60 -5.46 -16.36
N LEU A 69 -9.56 -5.08 -15.08
CA LEU A 69 -10.71 -4.75 -14.26
C LEU A 69 -10.72 -3.25 -13.98
N GLU A 70 -11.89 -2.62 -14.09
CA GLU A 70 -12.12 -1.24 -13.65
C GLU A 70 -13.11 -1.21 -12.49
N LEU A 71 -12.76 -0.51 -11.40
CA LEU A 71 -13.62 -0.43 -10.22
C LEU A 71 -14.89 0.38 -10.51
N THR A 72 -16.05 -0.23 -10.28
CA THR A 72 -17.36 0.41 -10.48
C THR A 72 -18.08 0.71 -9.18
N ARG A 73 -17.76 -0.02 -8.10
CA ARG A 73 -18.32 0.22 -6.76
C ARG A 73 -17.26 -0.02 -5.70
N VAL A 74 -16.86 1.03 -5.01
CA VAL A 74 -15.87 0.93 -3.93
C VAL A 74 -16.57 0.94 -2.57
N GLN A 75 -16.27 -0.06 -1.75
CA GLN A 75 -16.66 -0.14 -0.35
C GLN A 75 -15.43 0.10 0.52
N ASP A 76 -15.59 0.06 1.85
CA ASP A 76 -14.50 0.41 2.77
C ASP A 76 -13.27 -0.49 2.60
N VAL A 77 -13.44 -1.82 2.54
CA VAL A 77 -12.32 -2.78 2.47
C VAL A 77 -12.38 -3.70 1.25
N GLN A 78 -13.42 -3.58 0.42
CA GLN A 78 -13.67 -4.41 -0.76
C GLN A 78 -14.23 -3.54 -1.89
N SER A 79 -14.08 -4.00 -3.12
CA SER A 79 -14.62 -3.30 -4.29
C SER A 79 -15.13 -4.27 -5.33
N TRP A 80 -16.16 -3.86 -6.06
CA TRP A 80 -16.60 -4.53 -7.28
C TRP A 80 -16.00 -3.84 -8.49
N ALA A 81 -15.56 -4.65 -9.43
CA ALA A 81 -14.94 -4.23 -10.67
C ALA A 81 -15.57 -4.95 -11.86
N THR A 82 -15.63 -4.29 -13.00
CA THR A 82 -16.08 -4.88 -14.28
C THR A 82 -14.90 -5.10 -15.21
N VAL A 83 -14.95 -6.15 -16.02
CA VAL A 83 -13.93 -6.38 -17.05
C VAL A 83 -14.06 -5.35 -18.15
N VAL A 84 -12.98 -4.62 -18.41
CA VAL A 84 -12.88 -3.61 -19.49
C VAL A 84 -12.06 -4.11 -20.68
N GLU A 85 -11.12 -5.02 -20.43
CA GLU A 85 -10.34 -5.72 -21.48
C GLU A 85 -10.15 -7.19 -21.09
N GLY A 86 -10.17 -8.11 -22.06
CA GLY A 86 -10.14 -9.56 -21.83
C GLY A 86 -11.50 -10.19 -21.53
N ASP A 87 -11.50 -11.41 -20.98
CA ASP A 87 -12.72 -12.16 -20.62
C ASP A 87 -12.74 -12.46 -19.10
N ILE A 88 -13.90 -12.27 -18.46
CA ILE A 88 -14.12 -12.64 -17.04
C ILE A 88 -13.88 -14.12 -16.79
N ASN A 89 -14.06 -14.98 -17.80
CA ASN A 89 -13.82 -16.42 -17.69
C ASN A 89 -12.33 -16.77 -17.57
N ASP A 90 -11.44 -15.85 -17.92
CA ASP A 90 -10.00 -16.00 -17.73
C ASP A 90 -9.54 -15.56 -16.32
N ILE A 91 -10.47 -15.09 -15.49
CA ILE A 91 -10.21 -14.65 -14.12
C ILE A 91 -10.77 -15.70 -13.15
N GLU A 92 -9.96 -16.07 -12.15
CA GLU A 92 -10.34 -17.00 -11.09
C GLU A 92 -10.25 -16.35 -9.69
N ALA A 93 -11.01 -16.88 -8.73
CA ALA A 93 -10.87 -16.48 -7.35
C ALA A 93 -9.47 -16.88 -6.82
N GLY A 94 -8.83 -15.98 -6.07
CA GLY A 94 -7.44 -16.11 -5.64
C GLY A 94 -6.42 -15.52 -6.61
N ALA A 95 -6.82 -15.14 -7.83
CA ALA A 95 -5.97 -14.41 -8.78
C ALA A 95 -5.46 -13.09 -8.19
N GLN A 96 -4.36 -12.59 -8.74
CA GLN A 96 -3.68 -11.39 -8.27
C GLN A 96 -3.96 -10.20 -9.18
N ALA A 97 -4.57 -9.15 -8.65
CA ALA A 97 -4.89 -7.92 -9.37
C ALA A 97 -3.86 -6.84 -9.05
N VAL A 98 -3.07 -6.44 -10.04
CA VAL A 98 -2.05 -5.40 -9.92
C VAL A 98 -2.61 -4.09 -10.48
N MET A 99 -2.50 -3.00 -9.71
CA MET A 99 -2.99 -1.70 -10.15
C MET A 99 -2.18 -1.17 -11.34
N LEU A 100 -2.89 -0.82 -12.42
CA LEU A 100 -2.30 -0.23 -13.63
C LEU A 100 -2.30 1.30 -13.57
N ASN A 101 -3.46 1.86 -13.20
CA ASN A 101 -3.63 3.29 -13.07
C ASN A 101 -4.79 3.65 -12.14
N THR A 102 -4.81 4.92 -11.75
CA THR A 102 -5.93 5.53 -11.04
C THR A 102 -6.40 6.79 -11.74
N THR A 103 -7.70 7.04 -11.66
CA THR A 103 -8.35 8.28 -12.11
C THR A 103 -8.74 9.16 -10.92
N ASP A 104 -8.40 8.76 -9.69
CA ASP A 104 -8.65 9.59 -8.52
C ASP A 104 -7.71 10.80 -8.52
N VAL A 105 -8.28 11.98 -8.71
CA VAL A 105 -7.56 13.25 -8.63
C VAL A 105 -6.87 13.42 -7.27
N LYS A 106 -7.38 12.80 -6.20
CA LYS A 106 -6.76 12.86 -4.86
C LYS A 106 -5.48 12.04 -4.76
N LEU A 107 -5.31 11.04 -5.63
CA LEU A 107 -4.13 10.18 -5.68
C LEU A 107 -3.13 10.63 -6.75
N GLN A 108 -3.53 11.60 -7.58
CA GLN A 108 -2.71 12.23 -8.62
C GLN A 108 -1.92 13.40 -8.08
N ARG A 109 -0.70 13.57 -8.58
CA ARG A 109 0.16 14.71 -8.25
C ARG A 109 0.63 15.40 -9.50
N ASP A 110 0.38 16.71 -9.52
CA ASP A 110 0.76 17.59 -10.60
C ASP A 110 2.26 17.91 -10.49
N VAL A 111 2.96 17.71 -11.59
CA VAL A 111 4.40 17.92 -11.71
C VAL A 111 4.68 18.99 -12.74
N ARG A 112 5.51 19.95 -12.35
CA ARG A 112 6.02 20.99 -13.24
C ARG A 112 7.41 20.63 -13.74
N VAL A 113 7.64 20.76 -15.04
CA VAL A 113 8.97 20.56 -15.65
C VAL A 113 9.62 21.92 -15.94
N GLU A 114 10.64 22.24 -15.15
CA GLU A 114 11.43 23.49 -15.22
C GLU A 114 12.86 23.15 -15.68
N ILE A 115 12.97 22.90 -16.99
CA ILE A 115 14.23 22.55 -17.66
C ILE A 115 14.43 23.52 -18.82
N ASP A 116 15.61 24.15 -18.88
CA ASP A 116 15.96 25.15 -19.89
C ASP A 116 16.09 24.55 -21.30
N ASP A 117 16.56 23.30 -21.40
CA ASP A 117 16.62 22.56 -22.66
C ASP A 117 15.21 22.12 -23.08
N ALA A 118 14.68 22.75 -24.12
CA ALA A 118 13.35 22.48 -24.65
C ALA A 118 13.17 21.06 -25.19
N ALA A 119 14.22 20.43 -25.73
CA ALA A 119 14.15 19.06 -26.23
C ALA A 119 14.06 18.08 -25.06
N LEU A 120 14.94 18.24 -24.07
CA LEU A 120 14.93 17.42 -22.85
C LEU A 120 13.60 17.57 -22.09
N LYS A 121 13.12 18.81 -21.95
CA LYS A 121 11.82 19.11 -21.35
C LYS A 121 10.69 18.35 -22.02
N ALA A 122 10.59 18.40 -23.34
CA ALA A 122 9.54 17.70 -24.08
C ALA A 122 9.61 16.18 -23.89
N THR A 123 10.82 15.60 -23.84
CA THR A 123 11.00 14.16 -23.58
C THR A 123 10.56 13.77 -22.17
N VAL A 124 10.88 14.58 -21.15
CA VAL A 124 10.43 14.34 -19.78
C VAL A 124 8.91 14.46 -19.67
N GLU A 125 8.30 15.47 -20.28
CA GLU A 125 6.84 15.65 -20.30
C GLU A 125 6.12 14.47 -20.98
N GLN A 126 6.66 14.00 -22.10
CA GLN A 126 6.14 12.81 -22.78
C GLN A 126 6.24 11.56 -21.90
N ALA A 127 7.40 11.34 -21.28
CA ALA A 127 7.60 10.17 -20.42
C ALA A 127 6.68 10.18 -19.18
N ILE A 128 6.42 11.34 -18.59
CA ILE A 128 5.44 11.48 -17.49
C ILE A 128 4.04 11.11 -17.98
N THR A 129 3.66 11.57 -19.18
CA THR A 129 2.33 11.29 -19.75
C THR A 129 2.15 9.80 -20.05
N GLU A 130 3.18 9.14 -20.59
CA GLU A 130 3.12 7.73 -21.00
C GLU A 130 3.31 6.75 -19.83
N HIS A 131 4.17 7.10 -18.87
CA HIS A 131 4.61 6.19 -17.80
C HIS A 131 4.27 6.65 -16.38
N GLY A 132 3.58 7.78 -16.21
CA GLY A 132 3.13 8.28 -14.91
C GLY A 132 2.05 7.44 -14.23
N GLN A 133 1.51 6.42 -14.92
CA GLN A 133 0.55 5.43 -14.40
C GLN A 133 -0.70 6.05 -13.74
N GLY A 134 -1.10 7.25 -14.16
CA GLY A 134 -2.21 7.97 -13.53
C GLY A 134 -1.96 8.40 -12.09
N PHE A 135 -0.74 8.28 -11.56
CA PHE A 135 -0.30 8.87 -10.29
C PHE A 135 0.35 10.24 -10.50
N VAL A 136 1.03 10.41 -11.63
CA VAL A 136 1.77 11.62 -11.96
C VAL A 136 1.14 12.27 -13.17
N THR A 137 0.79 13.54 -13.06
CA THR A 137 0.18 14.34 -14.13
C THR A 137 0.99 15.61 -14.37
N LEU A 138 0.96 16.15 -15.59
CA LEU A 138 1.60 17.42 -15.87
C LEU A 138 0.74 18.57 -15.33
N ALA A 139 1.37 19.48 -14.58
CA ALA A 139 0.70 20.64 -14.02
C ALA A 139 0.14 21.54 -15.14
N THR A 140 -1.18 21.71 -15.17
CA THR A 140 -1.88 22.61 -16.12
C THR A 140 -2.25 23.95 -15.48
N GLY A 141 -2.01 24.11 -14.17
CA GLY A 141 -2.38 25.28 -13.37
C GLY A 141 -1.29 25.73 -12.39
N ALA A 142 -1.69 26.53 -11.40
CA ALA A 142 -0.78 27.20 -10.47
C ALA A 142 -0.41 26.38 -9.21
N VAL A 143 -0.93 25.16 -9.07
CA VAL A 143 -0.67 24.28 -7.92
C VAL A 143 -0.02 23.02 -8.45
N ASP A 144 1.31 23.00 -8.43
CA ASP A 144 2.14 21.82 -8.57
C ASP A 144 2.49 21.29 -7.18
N GLU A 145 2.81 20.00 -7.07
CA GLU A 145 3.30 19.39 -5.83
C GLU A 145 4.80 19.06 -5.93
N TYR A 146 5.28 18.82 -7.14
CA TYR A 146 6.70 18.61 -7.43
C TYR A 146 7.16 19.45 -8.62
N VAL A 147 8.42 19.90 -8.54
CA VAL A 147 9.12 20.59 -9.63
C VAL A 147 10.32 19.75 -10.05
N ILE A 148 10.44 19.46 -11.34
CA ILE A 148 11.61 18.81 -11.93
C ILE A 148 12.53 19.89 -12.47
N GLN A 149 13.77 19.87 -12.00
CA GLN A 149 14.84 20.77 -12.44
C GLN A 149 16.06 19.96 -12.88
N VAL A 150 17.01 20.62 -13.56
CA VAL A 150 18.33 20.07 -13.85
C VAL A 150 19.39 20.93 -13.18
N ASN A 151 20.12 20.35 -12.23
CA ASN A 151 21.24 20.99 -11.55
C ASN A 151 22.48 20.10 -11.66
N ASP A 152 23.62 20.68 -12.02
CA ASP A 152 24.91 19.98 -12.17
C ASP A 152 24.86 18.72 -13.06
N GLY A 153 24.03 18.76 -14.10
CA GLY A 153 23.84 17.64 -15.04
C GLY A 153 23.07 16.46 -14.47
N ALA A 154 22.30 16.66 -13.39
CA ALA A 154 21.40 15.66 -12.83
C ALA A 154 20.00 16.22 -12.66
N PHE A 155 18.99 15.35 -12.77
CA PHE A 155 17.63 15.67 -12.40
C PHE A 155 17.52 15.88 -10.89
N VAL A 156 16.80 16.93 -10.51
CA VAL A 156 16.43 17.25 -9.14
C VAL A 156 14.92 17.32 -9.06
N ILE A 157 14.34 16.56 -8.13
CA ILE A 157 12.93 16.67 -7.76
C ILE A 157 12.87 17.58 -6.54
N ALA A 158 12.17 18.70 -6.67
CA ALA A 158 11.99 19.71 -5.64
C ALA A 158 10.52 19.79 -5.22
N ASP A 159 10.29 20.35 -4.04
CA ASP A 159 8.96 20.75 -3.59
C ASP A 159 8.46 22.01 -4.32
N THR A 160 7.26 22.45 -3.96
CA THR A 160 6.60 23.63 -4.55
C THR A 160 7.33 24.94 -4.26
N ALA A 161 8.19 24.97 -3.23
CA ALA A 161 9.04 26.11 -2.91
C ALA A 161 10.38 26.06 -3.68
N GLY A 162 10.61 25.03 -4.49
CA GLY A 162 11.85 24.80 -5.22
C GLY A 162 12.98 24.23 -4.35
N ALA A 163 12.67 23.76 -3.14
CA ALA A 163 13.66 23.10 -2.30
C ALA A 163 13.82 21.63 -2.73
N PRO A 164 15.04 21.14 -2.99
CA PRO A 164 15.27 19.74 -3.34
C PRO A 164 14.74 18.80 -2.26
N LEU A 165 14.01 17.77 -2.66
CA LEU A 165 13.57 16.75 -1.71
C LEU A 165 14.78 16.02 -1.10
N PRO A 166 14.77 15.79 0.22
CA PRO A 166 15.87 15.12 0.89
C PRO A 166 15.97 13.65 0.47
N LYS A 167 17.18 13.08 0.64
CA LYS A 167 17.44 11.63 0.54
C LYS A 167 17.07 10.97 -0.81
N LEU A 168 17.00 11.75 -1.89
CA LEU A 168 16.95 11.22 -3.26
C LEU A 168 18.35 10.84 -3.75
N ARG A 169 18.82 9.65 -3.35
CA ARG A 169 20.14 9.12 -3.72
C ARG A 169 19.99 7.77 -4.44
N PRO A 170 20.80 7.50 -5.47
CA PRO A 170 21.87 8.34 -6.03
C PRO A 170 21.35 9.52 -6.88
N PRO A 171 22.17 10.56 -7.16
CA PRO A 171 21.81 11.60 -8.13
C PRO A 171 21.51 10.99 -9.50
N LEU A 172 20.45 11.44 -10.14
CA LEU A 172 20.01 10.89 -11.42
C LEU A 172 20.59 11.70 -12.57
N ARG A 173 21.72 11.25 -13.12
CA ARG A 173 22.42 12.00 -14.16
C ARG A 173 21.66 11.97 -15.48
N ILE A 174 21.58 13.10 -16.17
CA ILE A 174 20.84 13.21 -17.45
C ILE A 174 21.48 12.41 -18.59
N ASP A 175 22.75 12.03 -18.44
CA ASP A 175 23.54 11.26 -19.41
C ASP A 175 23.44 9.75 -19.23
N ALA A 176 22.72 9.26 -18.21
CA ALA A 176 22.47 7.84 -18.04
C ALA A 176 21.38 7.35 -19.01
N ASP A 177 21.57 6.15 -19.57
CA ASP A 177 20.71 5.58 -20.62
C ASP A 177 19.23 5.43 -20.19
N ASP A 178 18.96 5.27 -18.89
CA ASP A 178 17.63 5.08 -18.31
C ASP A 178 17.20 6.24 -17.39
N ALA A 179 17.88 7.39 -17.46
CA ALA A 179 17.65 8.51 -16.55
C ALA A 179 16.19 8.96 -16.49
N ILE A 180 15.54 9.10 -17.65
CA ILE A 180 14.15 9.57 -17.73
C ILE A 180 13.18 8.50 -17.20
N ALA A 181 13.44 7.21 -17.49
CA ALA A 181 12.62 6.12 -16.99
C ALA A 181 12.71 6.01 -15.45
N GLN A 182 13.92 6.12 -14.90
CA GLN A 182 14.13 6.16 -13.45
C GLN A 182 13.50 7.41 -12.82
N LEU A 183 13.53 8.56 -13.48
CA LEU A 183 12.89 9.80 -13.00
C LEU A 183 11.39 9.60 -12.81
N VAL A 184 10.72 9.07 -13.83
CA VAL A 184 9.27 8.79 -13.75
C VAL A 184 8.98 7.73 -12.69
N LYS A 185 9.81 6.68 -12.58
CA LYS A 185 9.69 5.67 -11.52
C LYS A 185 9.77 6.29 -10.12
N ARG A 186 10.73 7.20 -9.88
CA ARG A 186 10.86 7.92 -8.61
C ARG A 186 9.66 8.80 -8.33
N LEU A 187 9.14 9.51 -9.32
CA LEU A 187 7.94 10.34 -9.14
C LEU A 187 6.74 9.47 -8.74
N VAL A 188 6.49 8.37 -9.45
CA VAL A 188 5.40 7.43 -9.10
C VAL A 188 5.59 6.89 -7.68
N HIS A 189 6.82 6.55 -7.28
CA HIS A 189 7.13 6.09 -5.92
C HIS A 189 6.80 7.14 -4.85
N LEU A 190 7.25 8.38 -5.06
CA LEU A 190 7.00 9.51 -4.15
C LEU A 190 5.51 9.80 -4.01
N VAL A 191 4.75 9.74 -5.11
CA VAL A 191 3.30 9.89 -5.08
C VAL A 191 2.65 8.75 -4.28
N LYS A 192 3.06 7.50 -4.49
CA LYS A 192 2.54 6.36 -3.71
C LYS A 192 2.81 6.52 -2.22
N TYR A 193 4.04 6.88 -1.85
CA TYR A 193 4.41 7.17 -0.46
C TYR A 193 3.51 8.25 0.15
N GLN A 194 3.36 9.36 -0.56
CA GLN A 194 2.51 10.47 -0.14
C GLN A 194 1.03 10.07 -0.02
N ASN A 195 0.52 9.25 -0.93
CA ASN A 195 -0.85 8.75 -0.88
C ASN A 195 -1.09 7.93 0.39
N VAL A 196 -0.15 7.08 0.81
CA VAL A 196 -0.24 6.36 2.10
C VAL A 196 -0.22 7.33 3.27
N LEU A 197 0.67 8.32 3.25
CA LEU A 197 0.79 9.32 4.32
C LEU A 197 -0.54 10.09 4.51
N MET A 198 -1.14 10.52 3.40
CA MET A 198 -2.37 11.32 3.35
C MET A 198 -3.65 10.51 3.45
N LEU A 199 -3.58 9.18 3.33
CA LEU A 199 -4.75 8.30 3.42
C LEU A 199 -5.40 8.44 4.79
N ASP A 200 -6.56 9.06 4.86
CA ASP A 200 -7.25 9.39 6.10
C ASP A 200 -8.75 9.17 5.96
N MET A 201 -9.40 8.79 7.05
CA MET A 201 -10.84 8.55 7.08
C MET A 201 -11.57 9.90 7.12
N PRO A 202 -12.38 10.26 6.11
CA PRO A 202 -13.03 11.59 6.08
C PRO A 202 -14.04 11.81 7.21
N ASP A 203 -14.64 10.74 7.75
CA ASP A 203 -15.65 10.81 8.81
C ASP A 203 -15.00 11.00 10.19
N PRO A 204 -15.20 12.14 10.86
CA PRO A 204 -14.66 12.37 12.20
C PRO A 204 -15.17 11.39 13.25
N ALA A 205 -16.41 10.90 13.13
CA ALA A 205 -16.99 9.96 14.09
C ALA A 205 -16.34 8.56 14.01
N ALA A 206 -15.76 8.22 12.87
CA ALA A 206 -15.00 7.00 12.71
C ALA A 206 -13.62 7.11 13.35
N ARG A 207 -12.97 8.28 13.24
CA ARG A 207 -11.66 8.54 13.86
C ARG A 207 -11.68 8.39 15.37
N THR A 208 -12.77 8.78 16.03
CA THR A 208 -12.88 8.69 17.49
C THR A 208 -12.89 7.26 18.03
N LYS A 209 -13.03 6.23 17.19
CA LYS A 209 -13.04 4.81 17.59
C LYS A 209 -11.64 4.26 17.89
N LEU A 210 -10.60 4.97 17.45
CA LEU A 210 -9.20 4.60 17.63
C LEU A 210 -8.48 5.78 18.29
N GLN A 211 -7.83 5.53 19.42
CA GLN A 211 -6.91 6.47 20.05
C GLN A 211 -5.50 5.93 19.96
N VAL A 212 -4.56 6.79 19.59
CA VAL A 212 -3.14 6.46 19.52
C VAL A 212 -2.36 7.49 20.32
N ASP A 213 -1.63 7.00 21.31
CA ASP A 213 -0.78 7.81 22.17
C ASP A 213 0.67 7.34 21.99
N LEU A 214 1.56 8.27 21.64
CA LEU A 214 2.99 8.03 21.62
C LEU A 214 3.57 8.54 22.94
N GLU A 215 3.90 7.62 23.83
CA GLU A 215 4.54 7.93 25.09
C GLU A 215 6.05 8.01 24.84
N THR A 216 6.53 9.23 24.62
CA THR A 216 7.97 9.52 24.62
C THR A 216 8.34 10.31 25.87
N PRO A 217 9.55 10.09 26.43
CA PRO A 217 10.06 10.96 27.48
C PRO A 217 10.34 12.38 26.95
N HIS A 218 10.57 12.53 25.64
CA HIS A 218 11.01 13.77 24.98
C HIS A 218 10.40 13.92 23.57
N ALA A 219 10.22 15.17 23.12
CA ALA A 219 9.76 15.46 21.75
C ALA A 219 10.76 15.07 20.65
N ILE A 220 12.04 14.89 21.01
CA ILE A 220 13.10 14.39 20.14
C ILE A 220 13.72 13.17 20.84
N VAL A 221 13.79 12.06 20.12
CA VAL A 221 14.25 10.77 20.63
C VAL A 221 15.72 10.57 20.24
N ARG A 222 16.54 9.98 21.12
CA ARG A 222 17.93 9.64 20.81
C ARG A 222 18.05 8.20 20.32
N PRO A 223 19.07 7.86 19.52
CA PRO A 223 19.37 6.46 19.23
C PRO A 223 19.53 5.64 20.52
N GLY A 224 18.85 4.51 20.59
CA GLY A 224 18.77 3.61 21.75
C GLY A 224 17.66 3.91 22.76
N ASP A 225 16.96 5.06 22.63
CA ASP A 225 15.80 5.34 23.47
C ASP A 225 14.64 4.39 23.13
N GLN A 226 13.90 4.01 24.16
CA GLN A 226 12.67 3.23 24.01
C GLN A 226 11.48 4.15 23.83
N VAL A 227 10.69 3.90 22.80
CA VAL A 227 9.50 4.64 22.42
C VAL A 227 8.29 3.72 22.56
N LYS A 228 7.26 4.16 23.28
CA LYS A 228 6.05 3.37 23.46
C LYS A 228 4.91 3.95 22.64
N LEU A 229 4.26 3.10 21.87
CA LEU A 229 3.04 3.43 21.14
C LEU A 229 1.89 2.65 21.76
N LYS A 230 0.90 3.37 22.29
CA LYS A 230 -0.31 2.79 22.83
C LYS A 230 -1.46 3.00 21.87
N ILE A 231 -2.09 1.91 21.46
CA ILE A 231 -3.23 1.92 20.54
C ILE A 231 -4.45 1.41 21.29
N THR A 232 -5.52 2.21 21.36
CA THR A 232 -6.73 1.90 22.13
C THR A 232 -7.97 1.90 21.25
N ASN A 233 -8.75 0.83 21.33
CA ASN A 233 -10.11 0.79 20.79
C ASN A 233 -11.04 1.47 21.81
N THR A 234 -11.48 2.69 21.51
CA THR A 234 -12.27 3.53 22.43
C THR A 234 -13.75 3.19 22.44
N GLN A 235 -14.19 2.26 21.59
CA GLN A 235 -15.59 1.84 21.57
C GLN A 235 -15.94 1.19 22.91
N GLU A 236 -17.14 1.50 23.43
CA GLU A 236 -17.65 0.81 24.61
C GLU A 236 -17.96 -0.66 24.26
N PRO A 237 -17.84 -1.60 25.20
CA PRO A 237 -18.36 -2.96 25.03
C PRO A 237 -19.87 -2.95 24.77
N ASN A 238 -20.37 -3.91 23.99
CA ASN A 238 -21.82 -4.06 23.83
C ASN A 238 -22.40 -4.73 25.09
N PRO A 239 -23.32 -4.07 25.84
CA PRO A 239 -23.86 -4.63 27.08
C PRO A 239 -24.73 -5.88 26.85
N SER A 240 -25.22 -6.10 25.63
CA SER A 240 -26.01 -7.28 25.27
C SER A 240 -25.17 -8.44 24.72
N ASP A 241 -23.95 -8.17 24.26
CA ASP A 241 -23.01 -9.17 23.76
C ASP A 241 -21.57 -8.68 23.98
N ILE A 242 -20.92 -9.17 25.02
CA ILE A 242 -19.55 -8.76 25.34
C ILE A 242 -18.53 -9.14 24.25
N ASN A 243 -18.89 -10.07 23.35
CA ASN A 243 -18.05 -10.54 22.24
C ASN A 243 -18.53 -10.03 20.88
N ASP A 244 -19.26 -8.91 20.84
CA ASP A 244 -19.81 -8.34 19.61
C ASP A 244 -18.69 -8.05 18.57
N PRO A 245 -18.59 -8.85 17.49
CA PRO A 245 -17.53 -8.71 16.51
C PRO A 245 -17.62 -7.38 15.75
N ALA A 246 -18.77 -6.70 15.75
CA ALA A 246 -18.93 -5.40 15.09
C ALA A 246 -18.19 -4.26 15.82
N ARG A 247 -17.70 -4.52 17.04
CA ARG A 247 -16.93 -3.54 17.83
C ARG A 247 -15.44 -3.88 17.95
N VAL A 248 -15.01 -5.05 17.46
CA VAL A 248 -13.60 -5.41 17.36
C VAL A 248 -12.95 -4.59 16.24
N LEU A 249 -11.73 -4.12 16.45
CA LEU A 249 -10.94 -3.42 15.44
C LEU A 249 -9.69 -4.25 15.10
N ASN A 250 -9.52 -4.56 13.82
CA ASN A 250 -8.32 -5.16 13.26
C ASN A 250 -7.30 -4.06 12.98
N VAL A 251 -6.18 -4.06 13.70
CA VAL A 251 -5.17 -3.00 13.67
C VAL A 251 -3.93 -3.44 12.93
N ALA A 252 -3.40 -2.55 12.09
CA ALA A 252 -2.07 -2.65 11.48
C ALA A 252 -1.32 -1.32 11.64
N VAL A 253 -0.02 -1.40 11.89
CA VAL A 253 0.87 -0.26 12.11
C VAL A 253 1.97 -0.27 11.07
N PHE A 254 2.09 0.84 10.37
CA PHE A 254 3.08 1.09 9.35
C PHE A 254 4.04 2.18 9.79
N VAL A 255 5.30 2.08 9.36
CA VAL A 255 6.26 3.17 9.44
C VAL A 255 6.51 3.68 8.03
N LEU A 256 6.36 4.98 7.85
CA LEU A 256 6.84 5.71 6.70
C LEU A 256 8.17 6.33 7.06
N SER A 257 9.23 5.84 6.45
CA SER A 257 10.62 6.16 6.82
C SER A 257 11.17 7.29 5.97
N SER A 258 12.29 7.86 6.40
CA SER A 258 12.97 8.95 5.69
C SER A 258 13.68 8.55 4.38
N ASP A 259 13.81 7.25 4.10
CA ASP A 259 14.31 6.68 2.83
C ASP A 259 13.20 6.45 1.78
N TRP A 260 11.99 6.97 2.05
CA TRP A 260 10.79 6.81 1.23
C TRP A 260 10.23 5.38 1.19
N SER A 261 10.60 4.53 2.15
CA SER A 261 9.97 3.22 2.36
C SER A 261 8.69 3.33 3.19
N VAL A 262 7.80 2.37 2.98
CA VAL A 262 6.60 2.14 3.78
C VAL A 262 6.59 0.67 4.19
N SER A 263 6.62 0.37 5.48
CA SER A 263 6.68 -1.02 5.95
C SER A 263 5.71 -1.26 7.09
N GLN A 264 5.05 -2.42 7.10
CA GLN A 264 4.26 -2.85 8.24
C GLN A 264 5.21 -3.32 9.36
N VAL A 265 5.18 -2.63 10.50
CA VAL A 265 5.99 -2.97 11.68
C VAL A 265 5.21 -3.80 12.69
N PHE A 266 3.88 -3.72 12.66
CA PHE A 266 3.02 -4.54 13.52
C PHE A 266 1.65 -4.84 12.89
N PRO A 267 1.14 -6.07 13.05
CA PRO A 267 1.87 -7.28 13.45
C PRO A 267 2.81 -7.75 12.32
N GLN A 268 3.84 -8.53 12.65
CA GLN A 268 4.84 -8.96 11.65
C GLN A 268 4.44 -10.22 10.87
N SER A 269 3.72 -11.15 11.51
CA SER A 269 3.39 -12.46 10.93
C SER A 269 1.97 -12.54 10.36
N THR A 270 1.07 -11.68 10.83
CA THR A 270 -0.33 -11.61 10.39
C THR A 270 -0.60 -10.29 9.67
N PRO A 271 -1.69 -10.16 8.91
CA PRO A 271 -2.04 -8.89 8.28
C PRO A 271 -2.49 -7.83 9.30
N PHE A 272 -3.08 -8.25 10.43
CA PHE A 272 -3.62 -7.37 11.47
C PHE A 272 -3.69 -8.09 12.82
N GLU A 273 -3.84 -7.32 13.88
CA GLU A 273 -4.11 -7.78 15.25
C GLU A 273 -5.51 -7.30 15.70
N PRO A 274 -6.43 -8.17 16.12
CA PRO A 274 -7.73 -7.76 16.62
C PRO A 274 -7.65 -7.13 18.02
N VAL A 275 -8.33 -6.01 18.21
CA VAL A 275 -8.41 -5.26 19.47
C VAL A 275 -9.87 -5.15 19.90
N ASP A 276 -10.19 -5.80 21.02
CA ASP A 276 -11.51 -5.75 21.62
C ASP A 276 -11.89 -4.33 22.10
N PRO A 277 -13.20 -4.03 22.23
CA PRO A 277 -13.66 -2.75 22.76
C PRO A 277 -13.07 -2.42 24.14
N ALA A 278 -12.67 -1.17 24.34
CA ALA A 278 -12.01 -0.67 25.55
C ALA A 278 -10.69 -1.37 25.93
N LYS A 279 -10.06 -2.10 25.00
CA LYS A 279 -8.73 -2.66 25.15
C LYS A 279 -7.67 -1.82 24.44
N SER A 280 -6.44 -1.99 24.89
CA SER A 280 -5.26 -1.35 24.32
C SER A 280 -4.19 -2.39 24.00
N ILE A 281 -3.39 -2.09 22.98
CA ILE A 281 -2.10 -2.73 22.71
C ILE A 281 -1.01 -1.71 23.03
N ASP A 282 -0.02 -2.13 23.78
CA ASP A 282 1.20 -1.37 24.03
C ASP A 282 2.32 -1.97 23.16
N LEU A 283 2.94 -1.13 22.33
CA LEU A 283 4.05 -1.50 21.45
C LEU A 283 5.30 -0.75 21.88
N ASP A 284 6.39 -1.46 22.11
CA ASP A 284 7.69 -0.89 22.45
C ASP A 284 8.60 -0.92 21.20
N PHE A 285 9.17 0.23 20.85
CA PHE A 285 10.10 0.41 19.74
C PHE A 285 11.43 0.94 20.25
N GLU A 286 12.53 0.50 19.66
CA GLU A 286 13.86 1.10 19.87
C GLU A 286 14.14 2.08 18.73
N ALA A 287 14.39 3.35 19.07
CA ALA A 287 14.79 4.34 18.09
C ALA A 287 16.24 4.11 17.65
N TYR A 288 16.49 4.16 16.34
CA TYR A 288 17.84 4.06 15.78
C TYR A 288 18.01 5.05 14.63
N LEU A 289 19.25 5.30 14.25
CA LEU A 289 19.59 6.04 13.03
C LEU A 289 20.25 5.10 12.03
N PRO A 290 19.85 5.15 10.75
CA PRO A 290 20.58 4.48 9.68
C PRO A 290 22.05 4.95 9.64
N GLU A 291 22.93 4.08 9.13
CA GLU A 291 24.35 4.40 9.03
C GLU A 291 24.58 5.66 8.19
N GLY A 292 25.36 6.60 8.72
CA GLY A 292 25.69 7.86 8.06
C GLY A 292 24.66 8.98 8.23
N GLU A 293 23.53 8.72 8.88
CA GLU A 293 22.50 9.72 9.15
C GLU A 293 22.69 10.39 10.52
N THR A 294 22.36 11.69 10.59
CA THR A 294 22.37 12.46 11.85
C THR A 294 20.97 12.75 12.38
N GLU A 295 19.95 12.53 11.53
CA GLU A 295 18.55 12.79 11.81
C GLU A 295 17.66 11.88 10.95
N SER A 296 16.60 11.33 11.55
CA SER A 296 15.53 10.62 10.84
C SER A 296 14.16 11.16 11.25
N HIS A 297 13.27 11.27 10.27
CA HIS A 297 11.88 11.64 10.43
C HIS A 297 11.04 10.45 10.00
N ASP A 298 10.40 9.80 10.96
CA ASP A 298 9.59 8.62 10.72
C ASP A 298 8.16 8.90 11.16
N THR A 299 7.19 8.43 10.38
CA THR A 299 5.77 8.57 10.70
C THR A 299 5.16 7.19 10.94
N PHE A 300 4.60 6.98 12.14
CA PHE A 300 3.74 5.85 12.40
C PHE A 300 2.35 6.14 11.82
N LYS A 301 1.89 5.26 10.93
CA LYS A 301 0.54 5.27 10.37
C LYS A 301 -0.21 4.03 10.83
N ILE A 302 -1.32 4.23 11.53
CA ILE A 302 -2.12 3.16 12.10
C ILE A 302 -3.41 3.07 11.31
N PHE A 303 -3.73 1.87 10.84
CA PHE A 303 -4.99 1.52 10.20
C PHE A 303 -5.79 0.61 11.12
N ALA A 304 -7.08 0.88 11.27
CA ALA A 304 -8.00 0.05 12.03
C ALA A 304 -9.27 -0.21 11.21
N THR A 305 -9.67 -1.47 11.05
CA THR A 305 -10.87 -1.87 10.29
C THR A 305 -11.74 -2.81 11.11
N ARG A 306 -13.05 -2.87 10.83
CA ARG A 306 -13.92 -3.90 11.41
C ARG A 306 -13.73 -5.26 10.75
N ASP A 307 -13.53 -5.24 9.44
CA ASP A 307 -13.34 -6.46 8.65
C ASP A 307 -11.85 -6.82 8.59
N ALA A 308 -11.58 -8.12 8.46
CA ALA A 308 -10.24 -8.65 8.25
C ALA A 308 -9.65 -8.06 6.96
N THR A 309 -8.60 -7.25 7.08
CA THR A 309 -8.08 -6.43 5.98
C THR A 309 -6.56 -6.50 5.92
N ASP A 310 -6.01 -6.75 4.72
CA ASP A 310 -4.57 -6.79 4.51
C ASP A 310 -4.09 -5.48 3.87
N PHE A 311 -3.41 -4.65 4.66
CA PHE A 311 -2.88 -3.36 4.21
C PHE A 311 -1.51 -3.47 3.55
N ARG A 312 -0.93 -4.67 3.45
CA ARG A 312 0.46 -4.83 3.02
C ARG A 312 0.71 -4.50 1.56
N TRP A 313 -0.34 -4.33 0.78
CA TRP A 313 -0.25 -3.76 -0.56
C TRP A 313 0.16 -2.26 -0.56
N LEU A 314 0.07 -1.58 0.59
CA LEU A 314 0.56 -0.20 0.79
C LEU A 314 2.06 -0.13 1.10
N GLU A 315 2.72 -1.27 1.31
CA GLU A 315 4.16 -1.26 1.55
C GLU A 315 4.91 -0.67 0.35
N LEU A 316 6.11 -0.15 0.57
CA LEU A 316 7.01 0.36 -0.45
C LEU A 316 8.42 0.07 0.03
N SER A 317 9.28 -0.46 -0.84
CA SER A 317 10.71 -0.51 -0.57
C SER A 317 11.29 0.90 -0.42
N ALA A 318 12.53 0.99 0.06
CA ALA A 318 13.27 2.24 -0.07
C ALA A 318 13.34 2.68 -1.54
N LEU A 319 13.48 3.98 -1.75
CA LEU A 319 13.58 4.53 -3.09
C LEU A 319 14.75 3.87 -3.85
N ASP A 320 14.52 3.55 -5.13
CA ASP A 320 15.47 2.89 -6.03
C ASP A 320 15.88 1.45 -5.64
N GLU A 321 15.34 0.90 -4.56
CA GLU A 321 15.48 -0.52 -4.23
C GLU A 321 14.43 -1.38 -4.95
N PRO A 322 14.72 -2.67 -5.19
CA PRO A 322 13.70 -3.60 -5.69
C PRO A 322 12.52 -3.69 -4.70
N PRO A 323 11.29 -3.98 -5.19
CA PRO A 323 10.13 -4.20 -4.33
C PRO A 323 10.39 -5.23 -3.23
N ILE A 324 9.75 -5.07 -2.06
CA ILE A 324 9.97 -5.91 -0.89
C ILE A 324 9.70 -7.37 -1.25
N GLU A 325 10.75 -8.19 -1.24
CA GLU A 325 10.65 -9.62 -1.45
C GLU A 325 9.98 -10.25 -0.23
N ARG A 326 8.73 -10.69 -0.38
CA ARG A 326 8.21 -11.73 0.50
C ARG A 326 8.68 -13.05 -0.06
N ALA A 327 9.44 -13.79 0.74
CA ALA A 327 9.51 -15.23 0.58
C ALA A 327 8.07 -15.72 0.45
N SER A 328 7.70 -16.14 -0.76
CA SER A 328 6.42 -16.77 -1.01
C SER A 328 6.22 -17.80 0.09
N MET A 329 5.08 -17.79 0.78
CA MET A 329 4.74 -18.76 1.82
C MET A 329 4.72 -20.17 1.21
N ARG A 330 5.90 -20.74 1.08
CA ARG A 330 6.22 -22.14 0.85
C ARG A 330 7.43 -22.46 1.72
N ASP A 331 7.35 -22.12 2.99
CA ASP A 331 8.05 -22.90 4.00
C ASP A 331 7.03 -23.45 4.99
N ALA A 332 6.85 -24.77 4.86
CA ALA A 332 6.35 -25.69 5.86
C ALA A 332 4.92 -25.49 6.40
N ILE A 333 3.90 -25.70 5.55
CA ILE A 333 2.74 -26.50 6.00
C ILE A 333 3.25 -27.91 6.27
N THR A 334 3.78 -28.13 7.47
CA THR A 334 4.09 -29.47 8.01
C THR A 334 3.21 -29.82 9.19
N ASN A 335 2.13 -29.06 9.42
CA ASN A 335 1.17 -29.38 10.46
C ASN A 335 -0.12 -29.97 9.86
N PRO A 336 -0.37 -31.28 10.01
CA PRO A 336 -1.64 -31.91 9.65
C PRO A 336 -2.84 -31.25 10.34
N LEU A 337 -2.64 -30.56 11.46
CA LEU A 337 -3.69 -29.83 12.17
C LEU A 337 -4.07 -28.51 11.48
N GLU A 338 -3.15 -27.83 10.78
CA GLU A 338 -3.47 -26.66 9.96
C GLU A 338 -4.18 -27.06 8.67
N GLN A 339 -3.82 -28.21 8.07
CA GLN A 339 -4.61 -28.80 6.98
C GLN A 339 -5.98 -29.27 7.46
N LEU A 340 -6.10 -29.75 8.71
CA LEU A 340 -7.39 -30.07 9.32
C LEU A 340 -8.20 -28.79 9.62
N LEU A 341 -7.58 -27.72 10.11
CA LEU A 341 -8.28 -26.46 10.40
C LEU A 341 -8.70 -25.76 9.10
N ALA A 342 -7.86 -25.76 8.06
CA ALA A 342 -8.23 -25.25 6.73
C ALA A 342 -9.32 -26.11 6.03
N SER A 343 -9.39 -27.42 6.32
CA SER A 343 -10.46 -28.29 5.81
C SER A 343 -11.71 -28.32 6.69
N VAL A 344 -11.65 -27.85 7.94
CA VAL A 344 -12.79 -27.71 8.85
C VAL A 344 -13.42 -26.31 8.76
N THR A 345 -12.68 -25.29 8.35
CA THR A 345 -13.25 -23.96 8.02
C THR A 345 -13.87 -23.89 6.62
N GLY A 346 -13.79 -24.97 5.84
CA GLY A 346 -14.52 -25.17 4.59
C GLY A 346 -15.89 -25.83 4.80
N ALA A 347 -16.82 -25.16 5.50
CA ALA A 347 -18.21 -25.60 5.55
C ALA A 347 -19.20 -24.45 5.75
N ASN A 348 -19.89 -24.12 4.65
CA ASN A 348 -21.29 -23.66 4.57
C ASN A 348 -21.91 -22.91 5.78
N THR A 349 -22.27 -21.66 5.53
CA THR A 349 -23.58 -21.14 5.94
C THR A 349 -24.22 -20.34 4.80
N ASN A 350 -24.83 -21.06 3.85
CA ASN A 350 -25.90 -20.51 3.03
C ASN A 350 -27.23 -20.70 3.76
N MET A 351 -27.81 -19.62 4.29
CA MET A 351 -29.25 -19.33 4.26
C MET A 351 -29.53 -17.99 4.94
N ARG A 352 -29.66 -16.91 4.15
CA ARG A 352 -30.59 -15.81 4.44
C ARG A 352 -31.17 -15.26 3.13
N ALA A 353 -32.43 -15.60 2.87
CA ALA A 353 -33.27 -14.94 1.89
C ALA A 353 -33.88 -13.68 2.53
N VAL A 354 -33.16 -12.55 2.51
CA VAL A 354 -33.74 -11.23 2.79
C VAL A 354 -33.09 -10.17 1.89
N LYS A 355 -33.93 -9.37 1.23
CA LYS A 355 -33.56 -8.25 0.37
C LYS A 355 -33.32 -6.99 1.21
N LEU A 356 -32.12 -6.41 1.13
CA LEU A 356 -31.81 -5.09 1.70
C LEU A 356 -32.75 -4.06 1.04
N THR A 357 -33.63 -3.45 1.83
CA THR A 357 -34.69 -2.58 1.33
C THR A 357 -34.51 -1.11 1.65
N LYS A 358 -33.47 -0.72 2.41
CA LYS A 358 -33.01 0.66 2.59
C LYS A 358 -31.54 0.71 3.00
N ALA A 359 -30.77 1.55 2.31
CA ALA A 359 -29.45 2.03 2.73
C ALA A 359 -29.59 3.41 3.39
N SER A 360 -28.54 3.83 4.13
CA SER A 360 -28.39 4.98 5.05
C SER A 360 -28.52 4.55 6.52
N THR A 361 -27.48 4.64 7.37
CA THR A 361 -26.40 5.63 7.48
C THR A 361 -25.10 4.86 7.76
N GLN A 362 -24.12 4.87 6.84
CA GLN A 362 -22.85 4.16 7.07
C GLN A 362 -22.11 4.84 8.22
N GLN A 363 -22.10 4.23 9.40
CA GLN A 363 -20.97 4.40 10.30
C GLN A 363 -19.77 3.83 9.56
N ALA A 364 -18.72 4.61 9.33
CA ALA A 364 -17.55 4.09 8.63
C ALA A 364 -16.97 2.88 9.37
N SER A 365 -16.54 1.87 8.61
CA SER A 365 -16.01 0.61 9.14
C SER A 365 -14.51 0.62 9.37
N TRP A 366 -13.84 1.75 9.15
CA TRP A 366 -12.40 1.90 9.36
C TRP A 366 -12.02 3.28 9.90
N ALA A 367 -10.81 3.40 10.43
CA ALA A 367 -10.21 4.61 10.98
C ALA A 367 -8.69 4.61 10.73
N THR A 368 -8.08 5.79 10.73
CA THR A 368 -6.63 5.93 10.74
C THR A 368 -6.16 6.91 11.81
N ALA A 369 -4.93 6.74 12.27
CA ALA A 369 -4.22 7.70 13.09
C ALA A 369 -2.78 7.83 12.60
N LYS A 370 -2.15 8.98 12.88
CA LYS A 370 -0.74 9.21 12.57
C LYS A 370 -0.02 9.83 13.75
N VAL A 371 1.24 9.45 13.95
CA VAL A 371 2.14 10.09 14.89
C VAL A 371 3.53 10.21 14.27
N GLU A 372 4.15 11.37 14.43
CA GLU A 372 5.48 11.67 13.91
C GLU A 372 6.53 11.46 15.01
N MET A 373 7.68 10.91 14.64
CA MET A 373 8.84 10.70 15.49
C MET A 373 10.08 11.28 14.81
N VAL A 374 10.88 12.01 15.59
CA VAL A 374 12.17 12.55 15.15
C VAL A 374 13.27 11.95 16.00
N VAL A 375 14.23 11.28 15.35
CA VAL A 375 15.42 10.72 15.98
C VAL A 375 16.62 11.58 15.65
N LYS A 376 17.38 12.03 16.65
CA LYS A 376 18.54 12.93 16.45
C LYS A 376 19.65 12.67 17.48
N VAL A 377 20.91 12.81 17.04
CA VAL A 377 22.12 12.72 17.91
C VAL A 377 22.35 14.01 18.69
#